data_AF-A0A2X1KN49-F1
#
_entry.id   AF-A0A2X1KN49-F1
#
_cell.length_a   1.000
_cell.length_b   1.000
_cell.length_c   1.000
_cell.angle_alpha   90.00
_cell.angle_beta   90.00
_cell.angle_gamma   90.00
#
_symmetry.space_group_name_H-M   'P 1'
#
loop_
_entity.id
_entity.type
_entity.pdbx_description
1 polymer ?
#
loop_
_entity_poly.entity_id
_entity_poly.type
_entity_poly.pdbx_seq_one_letter_code
_entity_poly.pdbx_strand_id
1 'polypeptide(L)' 'MRGAISDLGEDFGHEFYEAELKYLVDHEWVRRADDALWRRTKQGMWLNADQQSRVSQWLVEYTQQKLSLAS' A
#
# COMPACT_ATOMS: atom_id res chain seq x y z
N MET A 1 -18.06 -13.70 -9.48
CA MET A 1 -16.58 -13.76 -9.42
C MET A 1 -16.01 -12.68 -10.32
N ARG A 2 -14.89 -12.09 -9.88
CA ARG A 2 -14.00 -11.09 -10.55
C ARG A 2 -14.26 -9.65 -10.12
N GLY A 3 -13.56 -9.24 -9.05
CA GLY A 3 -13.13 -7.85 -8.91
C GLY A 3 -12.31 -7.50 -10.15
N ALA A 4 -12.73 -6.47 -10.87
CA ALA A 4 -12.03 -5.99 -12.05
C ALA A 4 -10.66 -5.43 -11.62
N ILE A 5 -9.66 -5.49 -12.51
CA ILE A 5 -8.36 -4.84 -12.30
C ILE A 5 -8.54 -3.34 -12.00
N SER A 6 -9.64 -2.74 -12.49
CA SER A 6 -10.05 -1.36 -12.20
C SER A 6 -10.40 -1.09 -10.73
N ASP A 7 -10.64 -2.13 -9.92
CA ASP A 7 -10.91 -2.03 -8.47
C ASP A 7 -9.62 -2.14 -7.64
N LEU A 8 -8.49 -2.50 -8.27
CA LEU A 8 -7.21 -2.68 -7.59
C LEU A 8 -6.56 -1.33 -7.22
N GLY A 9 -7.01 -0.24 -7.81
CA GLY A 9 -6.53 1.12 -7.53
C GLY A 9 -5.22 1.46 -8.23
N GLU A 10 -4.38 2.27 -7.58
CA GLU A 10 -3.08 2.68 -8.10
C GLU A 10 -2.09 1.51 -8.20
N ASP A 11 -1.30 1.45 -9.28
CA ASP A 11 -0.16 0.52 -9.42
C ASP A 11 1.13 1.25 -8.98
N PHE A 12 1.72 0.79 -7.87
CA PHE A 12 2.98 1.34 -7.36
C PHE A 12 4.21 0.76 -8.07
N GLY A 13 4.03 -0.27 -8.89
CA GLY A 13 5.08 -0.96 -9.65
C GLY A 13 5.22 -2.43 -9.26
N HIS A 14 5.73 -3.24 -10.19
CA HIS A 14 5.98 -4.67 -10.00
C HIS A 14 4.74 -5.44 -9.49
N GLU A 15 3.58 -5.11 -10.08
CA GLU A 15 2.28 -5.69 -9.75
C GLU A 15 1.84 -5.43 -8.29
N PHE A 16 2.42 -4.42 -7.63
CA PHE A 16 2.03 -4.01 -6.28
C PHE A 16 0.96 -2.93 -6.34
N TYR A 17 -0.29 -3.33 -6.08
CA TYR A 17 -1.45 -2.45 -6.20
C TYR A 17 -1.92 -1.87 -4.86
N GLU A 18 -2.66 -0.77 -4.93
CA GLU A 18 -3.33 -0.13 -3.79
C GLU A 18 -4.19 -1.10 -2.98
N ALA A 19 -4.92 -2.01 -3.63
CA ALA A 19 -5.73 -3.00 -2.93
C ALA A 19 -4.90 -3.92 -2.02
N GLU A 20 -3.71 -4.33 -2.44
CA GLU A 20 -2.80 -5.10 -1.60
C GLU A 20 -2.30 -4.26 -0.43
N LEU A 21 -1.82 -3.05 -0.71
CA LEU A 21 -1.31 -2.16 0.33
C LEU A 21 -2.39 -1.82 1.38
N LYS A 22 -3.63 -1.62 0.93
CA LYS A 22 -4.81 -1.44 1.79
C LYS A 22 -5.08 -2.66 2.66
N TYR A 23 -5.03 -3.86 2.08
CA TYR A 23 -5.20 -5.10 2.82
C TYR A 23 -4.13 -5.26 3.90
N LEU A 24 -2.86 -4.97 3.56
CA LEU A 24 -1.74 -5.01 4.50
C LEU A 24 -1.91 -4.04 5.69
N VAL A 25 -2.42 -2.83 5.44
CA VAL A 25 -2.70 -1.86 6.51
C VAL A 25 -3.84 -2.33 7.42
N ASP A 26 -4.91 -2.87 6.83
CA ASP A 26 -6.13 -3.23 7.56
C ASP A 26 -6.00 -4.53 8.35
N HIS A 27 -5.34 -5.54 7.79
CA HIS A 27 -5.26 -6.89 8.37
C HIS A 27 -3.90 -7.23 8.98
N GLU A 28 -2.81 -6.58 8.55
CA GLU A 28 -1.44 -6.96 8.93
C GLU A 28 -0.66 -5.88 9.69
N TRP A 29 -1.38 -4.84 10.14
CA TRP A 29 -0.88 -3.70 10.93
C TRP A 29 0.30 -2.96 10.28
N VAL A 30 0.33 -2.87 8.95
CA VAL A 30 1.32 -2.02 8.26
C VAL A 30 1.10 -0.56 8.61
N ARG A 31 2.17 0.12 9.06
CA ARG A 31 2.17 1.56 9.37
C ARG A 31 3.19 2.35 8.57
N ARG A 32 4.22 1.71 8.04
CA ARG A 32 5.30 2.32 7.25
C ARG A 32 5.57 1.51 6.00
N ALA A 33 6.12 2.16 4.97
CA ALA A 33 6.44 1.48 3.72
C ALA A 33 7.40 0.31 3.95
N ASP A 34 8.37 0.42 4.86
CA ASP A 34 9.26 -0.69 5.19
C ASP A 34 8.55 -1.95 5.67
N ASP A 35 7.47 -1.81 6.43
CA ASP A 35 6.71 -2.97 6.92
C ASP A 35 6.02 -3.69 5.76
N ALA A 36 5.43 -2.94 4.82
CA ALA A 36 4.86 -3.50 3.61
C ALA A 36 5.93 -4.08 2.67
N LEU A 37 6.99 -3.32 2.37
CA LEU A 37 7.94 -3.59 1.30
C LEU A 37 9.03 -4.61 1.64
N TRP A 38 9.38 -4.74 2.92
CA TRP A 38 10.48 -5.60 3.38
C TRP A 38 10.06 -6.71 4.35
N ARG A 39 9.02 -6.49 5.18
CA ARG A 39 8.57 -7.49 6.16
C ARG A 39 7.43 -8.35 5.64
N ARG A 40 6.41 -7.75 5.04
CA ARG A 40 5.21 -8.44 4.53
C ARG A 40 5.40 -8.91 3.10
N THR A 41 6.00 -8.05 2.29
CA THR A 41 6.41 -8.37 0.94
C THR A 41 7.92 -8.20 0.81
N LYS A 42 8.47 -8.62 -0.33
CA LYS A 42 9.85 -8.30 -0.73
C LYS A 42 9.86 -7.35 -1.94
N GLN A 43 8.79 -6.58 -2.10
CA GLN A 43 8.62 -5.66 -3.22
C GLN A 43 9.64 -4.51 -3.18
N GLY A 44 10.21 -4.19 -2.01
CA GLY A 44 11.31 -3.23 -1.88
C GLY A 44 12.58 -3.58 -2.67
N MET A 45 12.76 -4.85 -3.09
CA MET A 45 13.85 -5.25 -3.98
C MET A 45 13.62 -4.85 -5.44
N TRP A 46 12.36 -4.63 -5.84
CA TRP A 46 11.97 -4.37 -7.22
C TRP A 46 11.53 -2.92 -7.45
N LEU A 47 10.96 -2.28 -6.42
CA LEU A 47 10.53 -0.88 -6.49
C LEU A 47 11.74 0.07 -6.40
N ASN A 48 11.75 1.07 -7.27
CA ASN A 48 12.73 2.15 -7.21
C ASN A 48 12.43 3.16 -6.07
N ALA A 49 13.34 4.08 -5.79
CA ALA A 49 13.20 5.02 -4.68
C ALA A 49 11.94 5.91 -4.78
N ASP A 50 11.58 6.35 -5.99
CA ASP A 50 10.36 7.16 -6.22
C ASP A 50 9.09 6.35 -5.93
N GLN A 51 9.05 5.08 -6.33
CA GLN A 51 7.94 4.17 -6.04
C GLN A 51 7.82 3.87 -4.55
N GLN A 52 8.94 3.64 -3.85
CA GLN A 52 8.94 3.44 -2.40
C GLN A 52 8.48 4.70 -1.66
N SER A 53 8.87 5.88 -2.15
CA SER A 53 8.38 7.17 -1.64
C SER A 53 6.88 7.32 -1.87
N ARG A 54 6.37 6.93 -3.05
CA ARG A 54 4.95 6.95 -3.37
C ARG A 54 4.12 6.07 -2.44
N VAL A 55 4.58 4.84 -2.17
CA VAL A 55 3.97 3.92 -1.18
C VAL A 55 3.94 4.57 0.20
N SER A 56 5.02 5.23 0.61
CA SER A 56 5.08 5.95 1.89
C SER A 56 4.07 7.09 1.98
N GLN A 57 3.95 7.88 0.90
CA GLN A 57 2.99 8.98 0.82
C GLN A 57 1.55 8.46 0.92
N TRP A 58 1.22 7.42 0.14
CA TRP A 58 -0.10 6.82 0.16
C TRP A 58 -0.47 6.30 1.56
N LEU A 59 0.48 5.66 2.26
CA LEU A 59 0.26 5.18 3.63
C LEU A 59 -0.09 6.31 4.60
N VAL A 60 0.55 7.47 4.47
CA VAL A 60 0.22 8.65 5.28
C VAL A 60 -1.20 9.13 4.93
N GLU A 61 -1.51 9.29 3.66
CA GLU A 61 -2.84 9.74 3.21
C GLU A 61 -3.95 8.80 3.69
N TYR A 62 -3.79 7.50 3.51
CA TYR A 62 -4.78 6.49 3.89
C TYR A 62 -4.96 6.41 5.41
N THR A 63 -3.88 6.45 6.20
CA THR A 63 -3.98 6.41 7.66
C THR A 63 -4.59 7.67 8.25
N GLN A 64 -4.32 8.85 7.67
CA GLN A 64 -4.94 10.11 8.07
C GLN A 64 -6.44 10.13 7.73
N GLN A 65 -6.81 9.68 6.54
CA GLN A 65 -8.23 9.53 6.16
C GLN A 65 -8.97 8.56 7.10
N LYS A 66 -8.37 7.40 7.40
CA LYS A 66 -9.00 6.43 8.32
C LYS A 66 -9.20 7.01 9.71
N LEU A 67 -8.28 7.84 10.19
CA LEU A 67 -8.40 8.53 11.47
C LEU A 67 -9.52 9.59 11.46
N SER A 68 -9.66 10.35 10.37
CA SER A 68 -10.72 11.36 10.26
C SER A 68 -12.12 10.74 10.15
N LEU A 69 -12.25 9.57 9.51
CA LEU A 69 -13.49 8.79 9.45
C LEU A 69 -13.89 8.16 10.79
N ALA A 70 -12.93 7.99 11.71
CA ALA A 70 -13.16 7.42 13.03
C ALA A 70 -13.47 8.47 14.12
N SER A 71 -13.46 9.77 13.77
CA SER A 71 -13.71 10.91 14.68
C SER A 71 -15.14 11.43 14.61
#